data_AF-A0A2V5MJ91-F1
#
_entry.id   AF-A0A2V5MJ91-F1
#
_cell.length_a   1.000
_cell.length_b   1.000
_cell.length_c   1.000
_cell.angle_alpha   90.00
_cell.angle_beta   90.00
_cell.angle_gamma   90.00
#
_symmetry.space_group_name_H-M   'P 1'
#
loop_
_entity.id
_entity.type
_entity.pdbx_description
1 polymer ?
#
loop_
_entity_poly.entity_id
_entity_poly.type
_entity_poly.pdbx_seq_one_letter_code
_entity_poly.pdbx_strand_id
1 'polypeptide(L)'
;TALGGLVSRDFTQGYGPEEYCLRQAMHGTYKIEANYFGSQAAQLMGPVTVQAEVITHFGRPNEKRKSLTLRLEEKKETVLVGEVEF
;
A
#
# COMPACT_ATOMS: atom_id res chain seq x y z
N THR A 1 -3.27 -6.63 14.03
CA THR A 1 -2.68 -5.29 13.83
C THR A 1 -2.57 -4.55 15.14
N ALA A 2 -1.39 -4.05 15.49
CA ALA A 2 -1.12 -3.43 16.80
C ALA A 2 -1.96 -2.16 17.08
N LEU A 3 -2.43 -1.49 16.02
CA LEU A 3 -3.20 -0.24 16.09
C LEU A 3 -4.72 -0.44 15.94
N GLY A 4 -5.20 -1.69 15.94
CA GLY A 4 -6.64 -1.98 15.79
C GLY A 4 -7.20 -1.68 14.38
N GLY A 5 -6.35 -1.50 13.38
CA GLY A 5 -6.77 -1.31 11.99
C GLY A 5 -7.29 -2.60 11.35
N LEU A 6 -8.28 -2.46 10.47
CA LEU A 6 -8.78 -3.53 9.63
C LEU A 6 -7.83 -3.66 8.44
N VAL A 7 -7.17 -4.82 8.31
CA VAL A 7 -6.41 -5.18 7.12
C VAL A 7 -7.27 -6.12 6.30
N SER A 8 -7.37 -5.89 4.99
CA SER A 8 -7.97 -6.87 4.08
C SER A 8 -7.20 -8.19 4.12
N ARG A 9 -7.76 -9.22 3.50
CA ARG A 9 -7.03 -10.47 3.29
C ARG A 9 -5.79 -10.18 2.44
N ASP A 10 -4.71 -10.89 2.77
CA ASP A 10 -3.45 -10.89 2.02
C ASP A 10 -3.67 -11.59 0.67
N PHE A 11 -3.46 -10.88 -0.43
CA PHE A 11 -3.70 -11.33 -1.80
C PHE A 11 -2.39 -11.65 -2.51
N THR A 12 -1.81 -12.81 -2.19
CA THR A 12 -0.55 -13.29 -2.81
C THR A 12 -0.64 -13.64 -4.30
N GLN A 13 -1.85 -13.79 -4.85
CA GLN A 13 -2.07 -14.24 -6.24
C GLN A 13 -2.17 -13.08 -7.25
N GLY A 14 -1.91 -11.84 -6.83
CA GLY A 14 -1.84 -10.67 -7.72
C GLY A 14 -3.18 -10.09 -8.16
N TYR A 15 -4.31 -10.59 -7.63
CA TYR A 15 -5.64 -10.05 -7.84
C TYR A 15 -6.23 -9.54 -6.53
N GLY A 16 -5.99 -8.28 -6.21
CA GLY A 16 -6.70 -7.58 -5.15
C GLY A 16 -6.17 -6.16 -4.97
N PRO A 17 -7.04 -5.17 -4.69
CA PRO A 17 -6.62 -4.11 -3.80
C PRO A 17 -6.49 -4.70 -2.38
N GLU A 18 -5.31 -4.57 -1.79
CA GLU A 18 -5.14 -4.75 -0.35
C GLU A 18 -5.47 -3.44 0.35
N GLU A 19 -6.38 -3.48 1.32
CA GLU A 19 -6.89 -2.30 2.00
C GLU A 19 -6.50 -2.33 3.48
N TYR A 20 -6.00 -1.19 3.96
CA TYR A 20 -5.73 -0.98 5.38
C TYR A 20 -6.51 0.23 5.90
N CYS A 21 -7.38 -0.01 6.87
CA CYS A 21 -8.27 1.00 7.43
C CYS A 21 -8.05 1.18 8.93
N LEU A 22 -7.72 2.40 9.34
CA LEU A 22 -7.62 2.81 10.75
C LEU A 22 -8.70 3.85 11.07
N ARG A 23 -9.65 3.50 11.95
CA ARG A 23 -10.72 4.43 12.36
C ARG A 23 -10.20 5.62 13.16
N GLN A 24 -9.20 5.39 14.00
CA GLN A 24 -8.52 6.41 14.80
C GLN A 24 -7.01 6.24 14.58
N ALA A 25 -6.51 6.87 13.52
CA ALA A 25 -5.07 6.97 13.30
C ALA A 25 -4.44 7.83 14.42
N MET A 26 -3.26 7.42 14.89
CA MET A 26 -2.45 8.20 15.81
C MET A 26 -1.63 9.19 15.01
N HIS A 27 -1.34 10.36 15.59
CA HIS A 27 -0.47 11.31 14.91
C HIS A 27 0.95 10.77 14.75
N GLY A 28 1.54 10.95 13.58
CA GLY A 28 2.88 10.49 13.25
C GLY A 28 3.07 10.09 11.78
N THR A 29 4.25 9.55 11.49
CA THR A 29 4.63 9.11 10.15
C THR A 29 4.24 7.65 9.93
N TYR A 30 3.42 7.43 8.91
CA TYR A 30 3.02 6.12 8.43
C TYR A 30 3.87 5.72 7.23
N LYS A 31 4.61 4.61 7.37
CA LYS A 31 5.34 3.97 6.27
C LYS A 31 4.43 2.99 5.55
N ILE A 32 4.43 3.06 4.22
CA ILE A 32 3.65 2.20 3.35
C ILE A 32 4.65 1.34 2.58
N GLU A 33 4.64 0.05 2.86
CA GLU A 33 5.54 -0.93 2.29
C GLU A 33 4.74 -2.01 1.57
N ALA A 34 5.23 -2.46 0.43
CA ALA A 34 4.63 -3.56 -0.33
C ALA A 34 5.63 -4.71 -0.43
N ASN A 35 5.17 -5.93 -0.22
CA ASN A 35 6.02 -7.11 -0.37
C ASN A 35 5.91 -7.65 -1.80
N TYR A 36 7.02 -7.63 -2.54
CA TYR A 36 7.07 -8.12 -3.90
C TYR A 36 7.93 -9.40 -3.99
N PHE A 37 7.27 -10.56 -3.90
CA PHE A 37 7.93 -11.88 -3.99
C PHE A 37 8.23 -12.32 -5.43
N GLY A 38 7.93 -11.48 -6.42
CA GLY A 38 8.16 -11.72 -7.83
C GLY A 38 7.07 -12.56 -8.51
N SER A 39 6.94 -12.40 -9.82
CA SER A 39 6.09 -13.24 -10.65
C SER A 39 6.82 -14.54 -11.04
N GLN A 40 6.18 -15.69 -10.88
CA GLN A 40 6.63 -16.97 -11.47
C GLN A 40 6.40 -17.02 -12.99
N ALA A 41 5.69 -16.04 -13.55
CA ALA A 41 5.42 -15.93 -14.97
C ALA A 41 6.69 -15.51 -15.73
N ALA A 42 7.19 -16.42 -16.56
CA ALA A 42 8.37 -16.24 -17.38
C ALA A 42 8.35 -14.92 -18.18
N GLN A 43 9.27 -14.01 -17.84
CA GLN A 43 10.00 -13.09 -18.73
C GLN A 43 9.23 -12.14 -19.68
N LEU A 44 7.89 -12.16 -19.69
CA LEU A 44 7.02 -11.43 -20.63
C LEU A 44 6.10 -10.39 -19.97
N MET A 45 6.17 -10.21 -18.65
CA MET A 45 5.44 -9.14 -17.97
C MET A 45 6.28 -7.86 -18.02
N GLY A 46 5.72 -6.82 -18.63
CA GLY A 46 6.25 -5.46 -18.54
C GLY A 46 6.35 -4.98 -17.08
N PRO A 47 6.79 -3.74 -16.86
CA PRO A 47 7.03 -3.24 -15.50
C PRO A 47 5.80 -3.39 -14.60
N VAL A 48 5.98 -4.05 -13.45
CA VAL A 48 4.95 -4.14 -12.42
C VAL A 48 4.88 -2.79 -11.71
N THR A 49 3.67 -2.29 -11.50
CA THR A 49 3.46 -0.99 -10.84
C THR A 49 2.55 -1.19 -9.64
N VAL A 50 2.94 -0.65 -8.49
CA VAL A 50 2.11 -0.58 -7.29
C VAL A 50 1.50 0.81 -7.24
N GLN A 51 0.19 0.87 -7.06
CA GLN A 51 -0.53 2.11 -6.78
C GLN A 51 -1.14 1.99 -5.39
N ALA A 52 -0.87 2.98 -4.54
CA ALA A 52 -1.47 3.09 -3.22
C ALA A 52 -2.22 4.42 -3.13
N GLU A 53 -3.47 4.38 -2.67
CA GLU A 53 -4.23 5.56 -2.33
C GLU A 53 -4.35 5.65 -0.81
N VAL A 54 -3.91 6.78 -0.25
CA VAL A 54 -3.95 7.05 1.18
C VAL A 54 -4.96 8.15 1.42
N ILE A 55 -5.99 7.84 2.20
CA ILE A 55 -7.02 8.80 2.56
C ILE A 55 -6.95 9.06 4.06
N THR A 56 -6.69 10.31 4.44
CA THR A 56 -6.77 10.76 5.83
C THR A 56 -8.03 11.58 6.05
N HIS A 57 -8.59 11.52 7.26
CA HIS A 57 -9.88 12.14 7.60
C HIS A 57 -11.03 11.72 6.66
N PHE A 58 -11.07 10.45 6.26
CA PHE A 58 -12.10 9.91 5.38
C PHE A 58 -13.52 10.28 5.85
N GLY A 59 -14.33 10.84 4.94
CA GLY A 59 -15.71 11.25 5.21
C GLY A 59 -15.85 12.53 6.04
N ARG A 60 -14.78 13.31 6.25
CA ARG A 60 -14.80 14.63 6.91
C ARG A 60 -14.50 15.76 5.92
N PRO A 61 -14.88 17.02 6.23
CA PRO A 61 -14.59 18.16 5.35
C PRO A 61 -13.10 18.41 5.10
N ASN A 62 -12.23 17.93 5.99
CA ASN A 62 -10.77 18.05 5.89
C ASN A 62 -10.10 16.77 5.35
N GLU A 63 -10.84 15.94 4.62
CA GLU A 63 -10.32 14.77 3.93
C GLU A 63 -9.12 15.13 3.04
N LYS A 64 -8.05 14.35 3.13
CA LYS A 64 -6.91 14.46 2.21
C LYS A 64 -6.67 13.12 1.55
N ARG A 65 -6.43 13.15 0.24
CA ARG A 65 -6.06 11.97 -0.55
C ARG A 65 -4.66 12.15 -1.10
N LYS A 66 -3.86 11.09 -1.02
CA LYS A 66 -2.51 11.05 -1.58
C LYS A 66 -2.38 9.76 -2.38
N SER A 67 -2.19 9.91 -3.69
CA SER A 67 -1.91 8.78 -4.58
C SER A 67 -0.40 8.62 -4.72
N LEU A 68 0.08 7.40 -4.49
CA LEU A 68 1.47 6.99 -4.61
C LEU A 68 1.56 5.94 -5.70
N THR A 69 2.45 6.15 -6.66
CA THR A 69 2.69 5.20 -7.75
C THR A 69 4.17 4.84 -7.77
N LEU A 70 4.47 3.56 -7.57
CA LEU A 70 5.83 3.03 -7.57
C LEU A 70 5.96 1.98 -8.66
N ARG A 71 6.96 2.15 -9.53
CA ARG A 71 7.37 1.11 -10.49
C ARG A 71 8.32 0.15 -9.78
N LEU A 72 8.02 -1.14 -9.85
CA LEU A 72 8.86 -2.21 -9.30
C LEU A 72 9.89 -2.62 -10.36
N GLU A 73 11.16 -2.34 -10.09
CA GLU A 73 12.25 -2.58 -11.05
C GLU A 73 12.99 -3.90 -10.80
N GLU A 74 13.09 -4.36 -9.55
CA GLU A 74 13.85 -5.57 -9.19
C GLU A 74 13.09 -6.47 -8.20
N LYS A 75 13.37 -7.77 -8.23
CA LYS A 75 12.94 -8.73 -7.19
C LYS A 75 13.70 -8.41 -5.91
N LYS A 76 13.12 -7.61 -5.02
CA LYS A 76 13.61 -7.41 -3.66
C LYS A 76 12.45 -7.46 -2.69
N GLU A 77 12.64 -8.27 -1.64
CA GLU A 77 11.85 -8.27 -0.42
C GLU A 77 11.57 -6.83 0.04
N THR A 78 10.34 -6.56 0.47
CA THR A 78 9.80 -5.29 0.99
C THR A 78 10.27 -4.01 0.28
N VAL A 79 9.40 -3.42 -0.55
CA VAL A 79 9.62 -2.11 -1.18
C VAL A 79 8.85 -1.00 -0.47
N LEU A 80 9.53 0.12 -0.18
CA LEU A 80 8.90 1.33 0.34
C LEU A 80 8.11 2.03 -0.78
N VAL A 81 6.79 2.07 -0.65
CA VAL A 81 5.88 2.77 -1.58
C VAL A 81 5.82 4.26 -1.25
N GLY A 82 5.90 4.62 0.03
CA GLY A 82 6.03 6.01 0.45
C GLY A 82 5.71 6.23 1.93
N GLU A 83 5.74 7.49 2.32
CA GLU A 83 5.46 7.95 3.68
C GLU A 83 4.34 9.00 3.68
N VAL A 84 3.49 8.94 4.71
CA VAL A 84 2.40 9.89 4.95
C VAL A 84 2.43 10.33 6.40
N GLU A 85 2.30 11.64 6.62
CA GLU A 85 2.19 12.22 7.95
C GLU A 85 0.71 12.49 8.27
N PHE A 86 0.30 12.12 9.48
CA PHE A 86 -1.04 12.35 10.03
C PHE A 86 -0.97 13.09 11.37
#